data_AF-A0A7K7B6Y3-F1
#
_entry.id   AF-A0A7K7B6Y3-F1
#
_cell.length_a   1.000
_cell.length_b   1.000
_cell.length_c   1.000
_cell.angle_alpha   90.00
_cell.angle_beta   90.00
_cell.angle_gamma   90.00
#
_symmetry.space_group_name_H-M   'P 1'
#
loop_
_entity.id
_entity.type
_entity.pdbx_description
1 polymer ?
#
loop_
_entity_poly.entity_id
_entity_poly.type
_entity_poly.pdbx_seq_one_letter_code
_entity_poly.pdbx_strand_id
1 'polypeptide(L)'
;YGDYPKLPDQSLHERDPWYQWDQQDLRHNWGQPMHWDFDMYLRNRVDTSPTPVPWHTMRKHFLIFLTSMLLLFGLGEIYPSYRPVGPKQYPFNNLYLERGGDPNKEPPEVVHYEI
;
A
#
# COMPACT_ATOMS: atom_id res chain seq x y z
N TYR A 1 -21.14 -23.66 17.74
CA TYR A 1 -20.12 -24.64 18.14
C TYR A 1 -20.72 -25.99 18.52
N GLY A 2 -21.85 -26.09 19.23
CA GLY A 2 -22.46 -27.39 19.55
C GLY A 2 -21.46 -28.27 20.31
N ASP A 3 -21.37 -29.54 19.93
CA ASP A 3 -20.42 -30.51 20.50
C ASP A 3 -19.13 -30.65 19.67
N TYR A 4 -18.92 -29.78 18.66
CA TYR A 4 -17.73 -29.83 17.82
C TYR A 4 -16.49 -29.44 18.64
N PRO A 5 -15.37 -30.19 18.56
CA PRO A 5 -14.21 -29.93 19.38
C PRO A 5 -13.57 -28.58 19.06
N LYS A 6 -13.22 -27.81 20.10
CA LYS A 6 -12.42 -26.59 19.95
C LYS A 6 -10.95 -26.97 19.88
N LEU A 7 -10.44 -27.04 18.65
CA LEU A 7 -9.02 -27.26 18.38
C LEU A 7 -8.21 -25.95 18.58
N PRO A 8 -6.87 -26.02 18.71
CA PRO A 8 -6.02 -24.85 18.75
C PRO A 8 -6.08 -24.05 17.44
N ASP A 9 -6.11 -22.73 17.55
CA ASP A 9 -6.18 -21.77 16.45
C ASP A 9 -4.82 -21.64 15.72
N GLN A 10 -4.40 -22.72 15.06
CA GLN A 10 -3.12 -22.83 14.35
C GLN A 10 -3.33 -23.10 12.86
N SER A 11 -2.62 -22.35 12.04
CA SER A 11 -2.57 -22.54 10.60
C SER A 11 -1.89 -23.85 10.21
N LEU A 12 -2.26 -24.39 9.05
CA LEU A 12 -1.65 -25.62 8.52
C LEU A 12 -0.17 -25.44 8.14
N HIS A 13 0.33 -24.20 8.06
CA HIS A 13 1.75 -23.89 7.83
C HIS A 13 2.66 -24.33 8.98
N GLU A 14 2.16 -24.32 10.22
CA GLU A 14 2.91 -24.70 11.42
C GLU A 14 3.14 -26.22 11.53
N ARG A 15 2.33 -27.02 10.83
CA ARG A 15 2.47 -28.49 10.85
C ARG A 15 3.76 -28.93 10.16
N ASP A 16 4.35 -30.02 10.65
CA ASP A 16 5.60 -30.56 10.11
C ASP A 16 5.51 -30.81 8.59
N PRO A 17 6.33 -30.14 7.76
CA PRO A 17 6.34 -30.36 6.31
C PRO A 17 6.99 -31.69 5.90
N TRP A 18 7.77 -32.33 6.77
CA TRP A 18 8.57 -33.52 6.45
C TRP A 18 7.84 -34.83 6.74
N TYR A 19 6.86 -34.80 7.64
CA TYR A 19 5.95 -35.91 7.85
C TYR A 19 5.12 -36.20 6.58
N GLN A 20 4.92 -37.48 6.29
CA GLN A 20 4.09 -37.94 5.18
C GLN A 20 2.62 -37.96 5.63
N TRP A 21 1.91 -36.88 5.32
CA TRP A 21 0.47 -36.75 5.62
C TRP A 21 -0.36 -37.48 4.56
N ASP A 22 -1.53 -37.98 4.96
CA ASP A 22 -2.47 -38.60 4.00
C ASP A 22 -2.92 -37.61 2.92
N GLN A 23 -3.15 -36.35 3.32
CA GLN A 23 -3.38 -35.22 2.42
C GLN A 23 -2.20 -34.25 2.54
N GLN A 24 -1.17 -34.45 1.70
CA GLN A 24 0.10 -33.70 1.80
C GLN A 24 -0.05 -32.20 1.54
N ASP A 25 -1.00 -31.80 0.69
CA ASP A 25 -1.32 -30.40 0.42
C ASP A 25 -1.88 -29.71 1.67
N LEU A 26 -2.81 -30.37 2.38
CA LEU A 26 -3.47 -29.87 3.58
C LEU A 26 -2.71 -30.17 4.89
N ARG A 27 -1.69 -31.04 4.83
CA ARG A 27 -0.99 -31.57 6.01
C ARG A 27 -1.96 -32.13 7.05
N HIS A 28 -2.88 -32.99 6.60
CA HIS A 28 -3.96 -33.57 7.41
C HIS A 28 -4.03 -35.09 7.23
N ASN A 29 -4.31 -35.80 8.31
CA ASN A 29 -4.46 -37.25 8.31
C ASN A 29 -5.92 -37.66 8.30
N TRP A 30 -6.21 -38.83 7.73
CA TRP A 30 -7.53 -39.42 7.74
C TRP A 30 -7.99 -39.72 9.18
N GLY A 31 -9.23 -39.35 9.51
CA GLY A 31 -9.81 -39.53 10.84
C GLY A 31 -9.38 -38.49 11.89
N GLN A 32 -8.49 -37.54 11.56
CA GLN A 32 -8.19 -36.41 12.44
C GLN A 32 -9.35 -35.41 12.44
N PRO A 33 -9.78 -34.86 13.59
CA PRO A 33 -10.80 -33.80 13.60
C PRO A 33 -10.25 -32.55 12.90
N MET A 34 -11.08 -31.92 12.06
CA MET A 34 -10.73 -30.67 11.37
C MET A 34 -10.98 -29.46 12.28
N HIS A 35 -10.22 -28.38 12.10
CA HIS A 35 -10.50 -27.12 12.79
C HIS A 35 -11.87 -26.58 12.36
N TRP A 36 -12.58 -25.87 13.25
CA TRP A 36 -13.86 -25.24 12.89
C TRP A 36 -13.68 -24.27 11.72
N ASP A 37 -12.70 -23.36 11.85
CA ASP A 37 -12.28 -22.42 10.79
C ASP A 37 -11.16 -23.02 9.90
N PHE A 38 -11.33 -24.28 9.46
CA PHE A 38 -10.34 -24.95 8.61
C PHE A 38 -10.09 -24.19 7.30
N ASP A 39 -11.14 -23.62 6.72
CA ASP A 39 -11.09 -22.84 5.49
C ASP A 39 -10.23 -21.58 5.61
N MET A 40 -10.18 -20.94 6.79
CA MET A 40 -9.34 -19.78 7.07
C MET A 40 -7.86 -20.15 7.21
N TYR A 41 -7.58 -21.29 7.86
CA TYR A 41 -6.25 -21.77 8.21
C TYR A 41 -5.57 -22.64 7.14
N LEU A 42 -6.14 -22.69 5.94
CA LEU A 42 -5.50 -23.27 4.76
C LEU A 42 -4.15 -22.58 4.45
N ARG A 43 -3.22 -23.35 3.88
CA ARG A 43 -1.87 -22.87 3.53
C ARG A 43 -1.83 -21.72 2.50
N ASN A 44 -2.94 -21.46 1.81
CA ASN A 44 -3.04 -20.35 0.86
C ASN A 44 -3.69 -19.09 1.46
N ARG A 45 -3.99 -19.08 2.76
CA ARG A 45 -4.72 -17.99 3.43
C ARG A 45 -3.98 -17.48 4.66
N VAL A 46 -4.62 -17.51 5.83
CA VAL A 46 -4.09 -16.89 7.05
C VAL A 46 -3.04 -17.79 7.66
N ASP A 47 -1.84 -17.25 7.81
CA ASP A 47 -0.72 -17.90 8.47
C ASP A 47 -0.56 -17.36 9.89
N THR A 48 -0.41 -18.27 10.85
CA THR A 48 -0.19 -17.99 12.28
C THR A 48 1.24 -18.30 12.72
N SER A 49 2.10 -18.72 11.78
CA SER A 49 3.47 -19.11 12.07
C SER A 49 4.23 -18.01 12.83
N PRO A 50 5.03 -18.38 13.83
CA PRO A 50 5.70 -17.40 14.67
C PRO A 50 6.73 -16.62 13.87
N THR A 51 6.58 -15.30 13.84
CA THR A 51 7.57 -14.40 13.23
C THR A 51 8.69 -14.06 14.22
N PRO A 52 9.93 -13.82 13.76
CA PRO A 52 11.05 -13.47 14.63
C PRO A 52 10.85 -12.19 15.46
N VAL A 53 10.00 -11.27 14.96
CA VAL A 53 9.71 -9.98 15.60
C VAL A 53 8.29 -10.02 16.18
N PRO A 54 8.07 -9.53 17.42
CA PRO A 54 6.74 -9.42 17.98
C PRO A 54 5.82 -8.50 17.16
N TRP A 55 4.55 -8.90 17.02
CA TRP A 55 3.53 -8.18 16.23
C TRP A 55 3.43 -6.69 16.57
N HIS A 56 3.41 -6.35 17.87
CA HIS A 56 3.29 -4.96 18.31
C HIS A 56 4.48 -4.10 17.87
N THR A 57 5.67 -4.68 17.77
CA THR A 57 6.88 -4.01 17.30
C THR A 57 6.82 -3.77 15.80
N MET A 58 6.46 -4.80 15.02
CA MET A 58 6.27 -4.66 13.56
C MET A 58 5.26 -3.55 13.23
N ARG A 59 4.10 -3.57 13.89
CA ARG A 59 3.05 -2.56 13.70
C ARG A 59 3.52 -1.14 14.06
N LYS A 60 4.23 -0.98 15.18
CA LYS A 60 4.77 0.33 15.60
C LYS A 60 5.75 0.88 14.58
N HIS A 61 6.73 0.08 14.13
CA HIS A 61 7.70 0.52 13.13
C HIS A 61 7.03 0.92 11.82
N PHE A 62 6.08 0.11 11.34
CA PHE A 62 5.33 0.42 10.12
C PHE A 62 4.57 1.74 10.23
N LEU A 63 3.84 1.95 11.33
CA LEU A 63 3.05 3.17 11.52
C LEU A 63 3.93 4.40 11.73
N ILE A 64 5.04 4.29 12.47
CA ILE A 64 5.99 5.40 12.65
C ILE A 64 6.60 5.80 11.32
N PHE A 65 7.03 4.83 10.51
CA PHE A 65 7.59 5.10 9.20
C PHE A 65 6.56 5.75 8.25
N LEU A 66 5.34 5.21 8.20
CA LEU A 66 4.30 5.74 7.32
C LEU A 66 3.92 7.18 7.72
N THR A 67 3.70 7.41 9.01
CA THR A 67 3.33 8.73 9.53
C THR A 67 4.45 9.75 9.35
N SER A 68 5.71 9.37 9.59
CA SER A 68 6.86 10.26 9.37
C SER A 68 7.02 10.61 7.89
N MET A 69 6.86 9.64 7.00
CA MET A 69 6.94 9.87 5.56
C MET A 69 5.85 10.82 5.07
N LEU A 70 4.60 10.61 5.49
CA LEU A 70 3.48 11.49 5.14
C LEU A 70 3.68 12.91 5.69
N LEU A 71 4.21 13.05 6.90
CA LEU A 71 4.54 14.36 7.48
C LEU A 71 5.63 15.07 6.66
N LEU A 72 6.69 14.36 6.29
CA LEU A 72 7.78 14.93 5.47
C LEU A 72 7.29 15.35 4.08
N PHE A 73 6.42 14.56 3.45
CA PHE A 73 5.77 14.97 2.20
C PHE A 73 4.90 16.22 2.40
N GLY A 74 4.10 16.27 3.47
CA GLY A 74 3.31 17.46 3.80
C GLY A 74 4.18 18.71 4.03
N LEU A 75 5.35 18.57 4.67
CA LEU A 75 6.32 19.65 4.79
C LEU A 75 6.96 20.03 3.45
N GLY A 76 7.23 19.05 2.59
CA GLY A 76 7.77 19.27 1.24
C GLY A 76 6.82 20.09 0.36
N GLU A 77 5.51 19.92 0.53
CA GLU A 77 4.50 20.74 -0.14
C GLU A 77 4.42 22.17 0.42
N ILE A 78 4.62 22.36 1.73
CA ILE A 78 4.65 23.70 2.36
C ILE A 78 5.94 24.45 1.98
N TYR A 79 7.06 23.74 1.87
CA TYR A 79 8.37 24.28 1.53
C TYR A 79 8.90 23.69 0.22
N PRO A 80 8.26 24.03 -0.93
CA PRO A 80 8.66 23.48 -2.21
C PRO A 80 10.02 24.04 -2.62
N SER A 81 10.88 23.16 -3.11
CA SER A 81 12.13 23.58 -3.75
C SER A 81 11.83 23.99 -5.19
N TYR A 82 12.26 25.19 -5.57
CA TYR A 82 12.19 25.68 -6.95
C TYR A 82 13.57 26.20 -7.39
N ARG A 83 13.78 26.27 -8.70
CA ARG A 83 15.00 26.87 -9.26
C ARG A 83 14.89 28.39 -9.18
N PRO A 84 15.96 29.14 -8.85
CA PRO A 84 15.94 30.60 -8.73
C PRO A 84 15.89 31.27 -10.12
N VAL A 85 14.84 30.97 -10.87
CA VAL A 85 14.56 31.50 -12.20
C VAL A 85 13.14 32.09 -12.19
N GLY A 86 12.94 33.17 -12.93
CA GLY A 86 11.61 33.72 -13.13
C GLY A 86 10.68 32.73 -13.86
N PRO A 87 9.37 33.00 -13.88
CA PRO A 87 8.43 32.22 -14.66
C PRO A 87 8.79 32.26 -16.14
N LYS A 88 8.54 31.16 -16.85
CA LYS A 88 8.80 31.06 -18.29
C LYS A 88 7.88 32.03 -19.04
N GLN A 89 8.51 32.93 -19.80
CA GLN A 89 7.83 33.88 -20.67
C GLN A 89 7.48 33.23 -22.01
N TYR A 90 6.31 33.56 -22.55
CA TYR A 90 5.77 33.00 -23.79
C TYR A 90 5.22 34.13 -24.68
N PRO A 91 5.50 34.13 -26.00
CA PRO A 91 4.98 35.15 -26.91
C PRO A 91 3.46 35.01 -27.14
N PHE A 92 2.89 35.96 -27.88
CA PHE A 92 1.48 35.96 -28.31
C PHE A 92 0.47 35.82 -27.16
N ASN A 93 0.55 36.71 -26.17
CA ASN A 93 -0.33 36.72 -25.00
C ASN A 93 -0.37 35.35 -24.28
N ASN A 94 0.82 34.80 -23.98
CA ASN A 94 1.00 33.48 -23.38
C ASN A 94 0.43 32.33 -24.24
N LEU A 95 0.64 32.40 -25.56
CA LEU A 95 0.17 31.43 -26.55
C LEU A 95 -1.36 31.22 -26.47
N TYR A 96 -2.12 32.32 -26.43
CA TYR A 96 -3.56 32.28 -26.16
C TYR A 96 -4.33 31.39 -27.15
N LEU A 97 -4.07 31.55 -28.46
CA LEU A 97 -4.75 30.79 -29.50
C LEU A 97 -4.32 29.32 -29.49
N GLU A 98 -3.04 29.06 -29.29
CA GLU A 98 -2.46 27.72 -29.28
C GLU A 98 -2.87 26.91 -28.03
N ARG A 99 -3.24 27.59 -26.94
CA ARG A 99 -3.80 26.97 -25.73
C ARG A 99 -5.32 26.83 -25.76
N GLY A 100 -5.97 27.09 -26.90
CA GLY A 100 -7.41 26.92 -27.09
C GLY A 100 -8.26 28.13 -26.69
N GLY A 101 -7.68 29.33 -26.70
CA GLY A 101 -8.42 30.59 -26.56
C GLY A 101 -9.42 30.82 -27.70
N ASP A 102 -10.44 31.63 -27.44
CA ASP A 102 -11.49 31.96 -28.40
C ASP A 102 -10.98 33.02 -29.39
N PRO A 103 -10.89 32.73 -30.70
CA PRO A 103 -10.39 33.69 -31.69
C PRO A 103 -11.22 34.97 -31.79
N ASN A 104 -12.47 34.93 -31.32
CA ASN A 104 -13.39 36.07 -31.41
C ASN A 104 -13.30 37.01 -30.19
N LYS A 105 -12.46 36.68 -29.21
CA LYS A 105 -12.26 37.47 -28.00
C LYS A 105 -10.82 37.93 -27.92
N GLU A 106 -10.63 39.22 -27.70
CA GLU A 106 -9.30 39.74 -27.46
C GLU A 106 -8.80 39.28 -26.08
N PRO A 107 -7.66 38.56 -26.01
CA PRO A 107 -7.07 38.17 -24.75
C PRO A 107 -6.47 39.39 -24.04
N PRO A 108 -6.30 39.33 -22.70
CA PRO A 108 -5.54 40.35 -21.99
C PRO A 108 -4.12 40.45 -22.54
N GLU A 109 -3.65 41.69 -22.74
CA GLU A 109 -2.32 41.96 -23.31
C GLU A 109 -1.22 41.57 -22.32
N VAL A 110 -0.34 40.64 -22.72
CA VAL A 110 0.82 40.19 -21.93
C VAL A 110 2.09 40.52 -22.69
N VAL A 111 2.74 41.62 -22.31
CA VAL A 111 4.00 42.10 -22.91
C VAL A 111 5.20 41.67 -22.05
N HIS A 112 6.23 41.14 -22.71
CA HIS A 112 7.51 40.82 -22.09
C HIS A 112 8.58 41.76 -22.63
N TYR A 113 9.32 42.41 -21.73
CA TYR A 113 10.41 43.32 -22.08
C TYR A 113 11.77 42.65 -21.84
N GLU A 114 12.79 43.06 -22.60
CA GLU A 114 14.17 42.67 -22.34
C GLU A 114 14.66 43.31 -21.03
N ILE A 115 15.41 42.52 -20.23
CA ILE A 115 15.96 42.93 -18.93
C ILE A 115 17.41 43.37 -19.11
#